data_AF-A0A1B0FDE9-F1
#
_entry.id   AF-A0A1B0FDE9-F1
#
_cell.length_a   1.000
_cell.length_b   1.000
_cell.length_c   1.000
_cell.angle_alpha   90.00
_cell.angle_beta   90.00
_cell.angle_gamma   90.00
#
_symmetry.space_group_name_H-M   'P 1'
#
loop_
_entity.id
_entity.type
_entity.pdbx_description
1 polymer ?
#
loop_
_entity_poly.entity_id
_entity_poly.type
_entity_poly.pdbx_seq_one_letter_code
_entity_poly.pdbx_strand_id
1 'polypeptide(L)'
;MESSDTAMGGICPPAGTTSDFPPESSGSAGCIKRGISGAQKQSAECGKHASAARDAADSGITACEKLRVFSIRDNIHSTGDQNSCPKEICEEVEAPSDVTVIKVTDTRYAMAFISAAYFGHPAKELKTIGITGTKGKTTTTYMVKSILENAGYKVGLIGTIEAIIGEEHIPAHNTTPESYLVQEYFRKMADAGCDCVVMEVSSQGLMLHRTQGFVFDYGIFTNIEPDHIGPNEHKDFDDYLRCKSMLLRQCKVGIVNRDDEHFERIIEGHTCTLETYGFSPEADLRAEDAHMVGGRGYLGISYQLKGLMEFPVEIDIPGKHH
;
A
#
# COMPACT_ATOMS: atom_id res chain seq x y z
N MET A 1 -8.23 -65.11 10.57
CA MET A 1 -9.57 -65.28 11.15
C MET A 1 -9.78 -64.06 12.03
N GLU A 2 -10.59 -63.05 11.76
CA GLU A 2 -11.56 -62.57 10.74
C GLU A 2 -11.54 -61.03 10.95
N SER A 3 -11.41 -60.10 9.99
CA SER A 3 -12.27 -59.67 8.88
C SER A 3 -13.73 -59.33 9.21
N SER A 4 -14.05 -58.04 9.29
CA SER A 4 -15.32 -57.38 8.88
C SER A 4 -15.14 -55.87 9.10
N ASP A 5 -14.92 -55.01 8.10
CA ASP A 5 -15.81 -54.57 7.02
C ASP A 5 -17.27 -54.31 7.45
N THR A 6 -17.63 -53.03 7.51
CA THR A 6 -18.99 -52.56 7.21
C THR A 6 -18.92 -51.19 6.56
N ALA A 7 -19.60 -51.09 5.43
CA ALA A 7 -19.55 -50.01 4.46
C ALA A 7 -20.72 -49.03 4.63
N MET A 8 -20.59 -47.90 3.90
CA MET A 8 -21.64 -47.10 3.26
C MET A 8 -22.67 -46.37 4.13
N GLY A 9 -22.66 -45.04 4.02
CA GLY A 9 -23.73 -44.16 4.47
C GLY A 9 -23.49 -42.73 4.01
N GLY A 10 -23.62 -42.47 2.70
CA GLY A 10 -23.57 -41.13 2.12
C GLY A 10 -24.81 -40.33 2.46
N ILE A 11 -24.63 -39.06 2.82
CA ILE A 11 -25.69 -38.03 2.79
C ILE A 11 -25.07 -36.72 2.30
N CYS A 12 -25.47 -36.36 1.08
CA CYS A 12 -25.34 -35.03 0.50
C CYS A 12 -26.50 -34.16 0.99
N PRO A 13 -26.30 -32.86 1.27
CA PRO A 13 -27.38 -31.88 1.20
C PRO A 13 -27.21 -30.94 -0.02
N PRO A 14 -28.27 -30.23 -0.42
CA PRO A 14 -28.60 -30.03 -1.83
C PRO A 14 -28.06 -28.73 -2.43
N ALA A 15 -27.91 -28.77 -3.75
CA ALA A 15 -27.79 -27.61 -4.62
C ALA A 15 -29.15 -26.92 -4.82
N GLY A 16 -29.12 -25.60 -4.92
CA GLY A 16 -30.07 -24.83 -5.72
C GLY A 16 -31.10 -24.03 -4.93
N THR A 17 -30.88 -22.71 -4.88
CA THR A 17 -31.93 -21.73 -5.20
C THR A 17 -31.30 -20.55 -5.93
N THR A 18 -31.47 -20.55 -7.24
CA THR A 18 -31.45 -19.36 -8.10
C THR A 18 -32.54 -18.41 -7.63
N SER A 19 -32.21 -17.17 -7.33
CA SER A 19 -33.20 -16.11 -7.17
C SER A 19 -33.03 -15.09 -8.30
N ASP A 20 -34.00 -15.13 -9.18
CA ASP A 20 -34.24 -14.26 -10.31
C ASP A 20 -34.23 -12.77 -9.96
N PHE A 21 -33.68 -11.99 -10.89
CA PHE A 21 -33.90 -10.54 -10.99
C PHE A 21 -35.36 -10.27 -11.37
N PRO A 22 -36.09 -9.38 -10.67
CA PRO A 22 -37.33 -8.84 -11.19
C PRO A 22 -37.07 -7.63 -12.13
N PRO A 23 -37.99 -7.39 -13.09
CA PRO A 23 -37.77 -6.48 -14.21
C PRO A 23 -37.99 -5.01 -13.87
N GLU A 24 -37.40 -4.13 -14.69
CA GLU A 24 -37.64 -2.71 -14.70
C GLU A 24 -39.14 -2.39 -14.89
N SER A 25 -39.72 -1.58 -14.00
CA SER A 25 -41.00 -0.92 -14.23
C SER A 25 -40.85 0.58 -14.06
N SER A 26 -41.26 1.29 -15.10
CA SER A 26 -41.42 2.73 -15.23
C SER A 26 -42.42 3.31 -14.21
N GLY A 27 -42.12 4.50 -13.66
CA GLY A 27 -43.05 5.23 -12.80
C GLY A 27 -42.40 6.42 -12.10
N SER A 28 -42.73 7.62 -12.57
CA SER A 28 -42.32 8.94 -12.08
C SER A 28 -42.89 9.32 -10.70
N ALA A 29 -42.07 10.04 -9.91
CA ALA A 29 -42.36 10.97 -8.78
C ALA A 29 -41.53 10.58 -7.55
N GLY A 30 -40.79 11.43 -6.85
CA GLY A 30 -40.54 12.85 -6.92
C GLY A 30 -39.78 13.20 -5.64
N CYS A 31 -38.53 13.64 -5.81
CA CYS A 31 -37.71 14.45 -4.88
C CYS A 31 -37.46 13.99 -3.43
N ILE A 32 -36.18 14.14 -3.04
CA ILE A 32 -35.60 14.15 -1.67
C ILE A 32 -35.09 12.79 -1.15
N LYS A 33 -33.88 12.44 -1.58
CA LYS A 33 -32.73 12.03 -0.72
C LYS A 33 -31.47 12.02 -1.60
N ARG A 34 -30.85 13.20 -1.77
CA ARG A 34 -29.54 13.36 -2.41
C ARG A 34 -28.48 13.26 -1.32
N GLY A 35 -27.53 12.35 -1.53
CA GLY A 35 -26.43 12.04 -0.64
C GLY A 35 -26.27 10.53 -0.64
N ILE A 36 -25.16 10.03 -1.20
CA ILE A 36 -24.70 8.63 -1.36
C ILE A 36 -24.43 8.21 -2.83
N SER A 37 -24.90 8.91 -3.88
CA SER A 37 -24.65 8.48 -5.28
C SER A 37 -23.30 8.91 -5.90
N GLY A 38 -22.52 9.76 -5.22
CA GLY A 38 -21.23 10.27 -5.73
C GLY A 38 -20.08 9.27 -5.56
N ALA A 39 -19.94 8.68 -4.37
CA ALA A 39 -18.82 7.78 -4.05
C ALA A 39 -18.87 6.45 -4.83
N GLN A 40 -20.06 5.91 -5.07
CA GLN A 40 -20.24 4.67 -5.85
C GLN A 40 -20.06 4.86 -7.37
N LYS A 41 -20.33 6.06 -7.90
CA LYS A 41 -20.06 6.38 -9.32
C LYS A 41 -18.58 6.63 -9.56
N GLN A 42 -17.90 7.32 -8.64
CA GLN A 42 -16.46 7.53 -8.70
C GLN A 42 -15.67 6.22 -8.54
N SER A 43 -16.13 5.29 -7.69
CA SER A 43 -15.52 3.95 -7.59
C SER A 43 -15.78 3.09 -8.84
N ALA A 44 -16.94 3.24 -9.49
CA ALA A 44 -17.29 2.49 -10.70
C ALA A 44 -16.61 3.00 -11.98
N GLU A 45 -16.39 4.31 -12.11
CA GLU A 45 -15.57 4.89 -13.20
C GLU A 45 -14.09 4.56 -13.00
N CYS A 46 -13.55 4.72 -11.79
CA CYS A 46 -12.16 4.37 -11.48
C CYS A 46 -11.88 2.87 -11.73
N GLY A 47 -12.85 1.99 -11.47
CA GLY A 47 -12.77 0.55 -11.77
C GLY A 47 -12.73 0.21 -13.27
N LYS A 48 -13.37 1.00 -14.14
CA LYS A 48 -13.32 0.82 -15.61
C LYS A 48 -11.99 1.30 -16.22
N HIS A 49 -11.38 2.33 -15.66
CA HIS A 49 -10.11 2.86 -16.14
C HIS A 49 -8.90 2.02 -15.68
N ALA A 50 -8.98 1.46 -14.48
CA ALA A 50 -8.06 0.43 -14.02
C ALA A 50 -8.17 -0.84 -14.88
N SER A 51 -9.35 -1.16 -15.41
CA SER A 51 -9.51 -2.25 -16.38
C SER A 51 -8.67 -1.96 -17.62
N ALA A 52 -8.78 -0.82 -18.29
CA ALA A 52 -8.01 -0.57 -19.52
C ALA A 52 -6.49 -0.64 -19.34
N ALA A 53 -5.95 -0.15 -18.20
CA ALA A 53 -4.52 -0.28 -17.89
C ALA A 53 -4.11 -1.71 -17.52
N ARG A 54 -4.98 -2.45 -16.81
CA ARG A 54 -4.79 -3.89 -16.51
C ARG A 54 -4.95 -4.76 -17.74
N ASP A 55 -5.89 -4.43 -18.63
CA ASP A 55 -6.16 -5.10 -19.91
C ASP A 55 -5.01 -4.83 -20.88
N ALA A 56 -4.42 -3.63 -20.88
CA ALA A 56 -3.18 -3.32 -21.62
C ALA A 56 -1.96 -4.09 -21.09
N ALA A 57 -1.90 -4.31 -19.78
CA ALA A 57 -0.88 -5.15 -19.14
C ALA A 57 -1.07 -6.65 -19.41
N ASP A 58 -2.31 -7.16 -19.26
CA ASP A 58 -2.68 -8.57 -19.40
C ASP A 58 -2.77 -9.02 -20.86
N SER A 59 -2.96 -8.09 -21.82
CA SER A 59 -2.91 -8.37 -23.26
C SER A 59 -1.49 -8.58 -23.81
N GLY A 60 -0.47 -8.60 -22.95
CA GLY A 60 0.89 -8.90 -23.36
C GLY A 60 1.50 -7.77 -24.20
N ILE A 61 1.18 -6.51 -23.88
CA ILE A 61 1.99 -5.37 -24.34
C ILE A 61 3.32 -5.40 -23.59
N THR A 62 4.10 -6.44 -23.88
CA THR A 62 5.52 -6.53 -23.63
C THR A 62 6.16 -5.39 -24.40
N ALA A 63 6.54 -4.33 -23.69
CA ALA A 63 7.64 -3.44 -24.03
C ALA A 63 7.80 -3.17 -25.54
N CYS A 64 6.82 -2.53 -26.17
CA CYS A 64 7.15 -1.81 -27.39
C CYS A 64 8.03 -0.63 -26.94
N GLU A 65 9.28 -0.56 -27.40
CA GLU A 65 10.20 0.60 -27.27
C GLU A 65 9.59 1.94 -27.76
N LYS A 66 8.32 1.92 -28.19
CA LYS A 66 7.52 2.98 -28.78
C LYS A 66 6.15 3.11 -28.10
N LEU A 67 6.10 2.94 -26.77
CA LEU A 67 4.90 3.25 -25.98
C LEU A 67 5.03 4.65 -25.39
N ARG A 68 4.05 5.53 -25.65
CA ARG A 68 3.90 6.78 -24.91
C ARG A 68 2.56 6.80 -24.19
N VAL A 69 2.60 7.01 -22.88
CA VAL A 69 1.42 7.16 -22.03
C VAL A 69 1.19 8.64 -21.81
N PHE A 70 -0.01 9.12 -22.12
CA PHE A 70 -0.38 10.53 -21.97
C PHE A 70 -1.62 10.70 -21.12
N SER A 71 -1.59 11.74 -20.28
CA SER A 71 -2.70 12.14 -19.41
C SER A 71 -3.54 13.18 -20.11
N ILE A 72 -4.84 13.11 -19.90
CA ILE A 72 -5.78 14.20 -20.22
C ILE A 72 -5.56 15.43 -19.32
N ARG A 73 -4.88 15.29 -18.18
CA ARG A 73 -4.73 16.34 -17.14
C ARG A 73 -3.38 17.06 -17.08
N ASP A 74 -2.38 16.63 -17.84
CA ASP A 74 -0.99 17.09 -17.65
C ASP A 74 -0.68 18.48 -18.27
N ASN A 75 -1.68 19.20 -18.80
CA ASN A 75 -1.53 20.57 -19.29
C ASN A 75 -2.53 21.53 -18.64
N ILE A 76 -2.23 21.97 -17.41
CA ILE A 76 -2.82 23.19 -16.85
C ILE A 76 -1.77 24.31 -16.99
N HIS A 77 -1.85 25.06 -18.09
CA HIS A 77 -1.28 26.41 -18.10
C HIS A 77 -2.19 27.32 -17.27
N SER A 78 -1.61 28.03 -16.29
CA SER A 78 -2.32 29.08 -15.57
C SER A 78 -2.54 30.28 -16.49
N THR A 79 -3.59 30.25 -17.30
CA THR A 79 -4.13 31.48 -17.89
C THR A 79 -4.79 32.26 -16.76
N GLY A 80 -4.18 33.36 -16.35
CA GLY A 80 -4.55 34.18 -15.20
C GLY A 80 -5.91 34.89 -15.36
N ASP A 81 -7.00 34.15 -15.26
CA ASP A 81 -8.34 34.72 -15.16
C ASP A 81 -9.14 34.00 -14.06
N GLN A 82 -9.34 34.69 -12.93
CA GLN A 82 -9.88 34.13 -11.67
C GLN A 82 -11.38 33.80 -11.69
N ASN A 83 -12.02 33.71 -12.87
CA ASN A 83 -13.45 33.46 -12.97
C ASN A 83 -13.86 32.45 -14.06
N SER A 84 -12.93 31.62 -14.54
CA SER A 84 -13.27 30.54 -15.48
C SER A 84 -13.20 29.17 -14.80
N CYS A 85 -14.25 28.37 -14.99
CA CYS A 85 -14.27 26.94 -14.64
C CYS A 85 -13.09 26.26 -15.35
N PRO A 86 -12.27 25.40 -14.70
CA PRO A 86 -11.12 24.76 -15.35
C PRO A 86 -11.61 24.01 -16.59
N LYS A 87 -11.25 24.48 -17.78
CA LYS A 87 -11.44 23.73 -19.01
C LYS A 87 -10.37 22.64 -19.02
N GLU A 88 -10.76 21.38 -19.04
CA GLU A 88 -9.87 20.25 -19.33
C GLU A 88 -9.32 20.45 -20.75
N ILE A 89 -8.07 20.91 -20.86
CA ILE A 89 -7.38 21.01 -22.15
C ILE A 89 -6.70 19.66 -22.40
N CYS A 90 -7.39 18.78 -23.12
CA CYS A 90 -6.76 17.65 -23.77
C CYS A 90 -5.92 18.18 -24.94
N GLU A 91 -4.62 18.36 -24.79
CA GLU A 91 -3.78 18.50 -25.98
C GLU A 91 -3.61 17.11 -26.62
N GLU A 92 -4.06 16.95 -27.86
CA GLU A 92 -3.77 15.74 -28.62
C GLU A 92 -2.27 15.67 -28.87
N VAL A 93 -1.63 14.66 -28.29
CA VAL A 93 -0.21 14.47 -28.52
C VAL A 93 -0.01 13.81 -29.87
N GLU A 94 0.59 14.57 -30.79
CA GLU A 94 1.10 14.03 -32.04
C GLU A 94 2.23 13.05 -31.75
N ALA A 95 2.03 11.80 -32.19
CA ALA A 95 3.05 10.77 -32.15
C ALA A 95 3.31 10.24 -33.56
N PRO A 96 4.55 9.85 -33.89
CA PRO A 96 4.85 9.14 -35.13
C PRO A 96 3.94 7.93 -35.32
N SER A 97 3.66 7.56 -36.58
CA SER A 97 2.73 6.47 -36.93
C SER A 97 3.15 5.09 -36.41
N ASP A 98 4.40 4.92 -36.03
CA ASP A 98 4.98 3.71 -35.45
C ASP A 98 4.99 3.70 -33.91
N VAL A 99 4.41 4.71 -33.26
CA VAL A 99 4.30 4.85 -31.81
C VAL A 99 2.85 4.66 -31.38
N THR A 100 2.62 3.75 -30.43
CA THR A 100 1.28 3.57 -29.85
C THR A 100 1.09 4.56 -28.70
N VAL A 101 0.00 5.33 -28.76
CA VAL A 101 -0.38 6.29 -27.73
C VAL A 101 -1.52 5.75 -26.89
N ILE A 102 -1.28 5.61 -25.58
CA ILE A 102 -2.31 5.24 -24.62
C ILE A 102 -2.78 6.50 -23.89
N LYS A 103 -4.04 6.88 -24.10
CA LYS A 103 -4.69 7.99 -23.41
C LYS A 103 -5.26 7.51 -22.08
N VAL A 104 -4.84 8.12 -20.97
CA VAL A 104 -5.30 7.81 -19.61
C VAL A 104 -5.76 9.08 -18.90
N THR A 105 -6.55 8.91 -17.84
CA THR A 105 -7.02 10.03 -17.00
C THR A 105 -5.96 10.50 -16.00
N ASP A 106 -5.08 9.58 -15.57
CA ASP A 106 -3.98 9.83 -14.65
C ASP A 106 -2.76 9.01 -15.11
N THR A 107 -1.72 9.71 -15.58
CA THR A 107 -0.46 9.10 -16.04
C THR A 107 0.29 8.41 -14.93
N ARG A 108 0.36 8.99 -13.72
CA ARG A 108 1.10 8.42 -12.60
C ARG A 108 0.48 7.12 -12.13
N TYR A 109 -0.84 7.10 -12.01
CA TYR A 109 -1.59 5.90 -11.67
C TYR A 109 -1.39 4.81 -12.73
N ALA A 110 -1.59 5.13 -14.01
CA ALA A 110 -1.41 4.16 -15.10
C ALA A 110 0.02 3.62 -15.18
N MET A 111 1.03 4.48 -15.03
CA MET A 111 2.45 4.11 -15.06
C MET A 111 2.81 3.11 -13.96
N ALA A 112 2.15 3.15 -12.81
CA ALA A 112 2.40 2.17 -11.75
C ALA A 112 1.99 0.74 -12.15
N PHE A 113 0.82 0.58 -12.78
CA PHE A 113 0.36 -0.73 -13.27
C PHE A 113 1.16 -1.20 -14.49
N ILE A 114 1.48 -0.29 -15.41
CA ILE A 114 2.31 -0.60 -16.58
C ILE A 114 3.70 -1.04 -16.13
N SER A 115 4.31 -0.36 -15.17
CA SER A 115 5.62 -0.74 -14.62
C SER A 115 5.54 -2.13 -13.97
N ALA A 116 4.50 -2.39 -13.18
CA ALA A 116 4.33 -3.70 -12.56
C ALA A 116 4.24 -4.82 -13.61
N ALA A 117 3.49 -4.60 -14.70
CA ALA A 117 3.38 -5.56 -15.79
C ALA A 117 4.68 -5.71 -16.60
N TYR A 118 5.36 -4.59 -16.90
CA TYR A 118 6.63 -4.55 -17.63
C TYR A 118 7.71 -5.41 -16.96
N PHE A 119 7.77 -5.36 -15.63
CA PHE A 119 8.72 -6.16 -14.83
C PHE A 119 8.18 -7.55 -14.43
N GLY A 120 7.00 -7.95 -14.92
CA GLY A 120 6.45 -9.30 -14.68
C GLY A 120 5.79 -9.49 -13.32
N HIS A 121 5.30 -8.42 -12.68
CA HIS A 121 4.70 -8.40 -11.35
C HIS A 121 5.61 -8.96 -10.23
N PRO A 122 6.83 -8.44 -10.05
CA PRO A 122 7.84 -9.01 -9.15
C PRO A 122 7.40 -9.04 -7.68
N ALA A 123 6.47 -8.15 -7.28
CA ALA A 123 5.87 -8.17 -5.95
C ALA A 123 5.17 -9.50 -5.59
N LYS A 124 4.82 -10.35 -6.57
CA LYS A 124 4.22 -11.68 -6.33
C LYS A 124 5.26 -12.71 -5.88
N GLU A 125 6.55 -12.46 -6.14
CA GLU A 125 7.67 -13.35 -5.80
C GLU A 125 8.32 -12.97 -4.45
N LEU A 126 7.97 -11.81 -3.90
CA LEU A 126 8.54 -11.26 -2.65
C LEU A 126 7.46 -11.12 -1.58
N LYS A 127 7.84 -11.29 -0.32
CA LYS A 127 7.04 -10.79 0.80
C LYS A 127 7.22 -9.29 0.95
N THR A 128 6.13 -8.54 0.80
CA THR A 128 6.17 -7.08 0.73
C THR A 128 5.70 -6.45 2.03
N ILE A 129 6.57 -5.65 2.67
CA ILE A 129 6.31 -4.98 3.95
C ILE A 129 6.47 -3.47 3.75
N GLY A 130 5.37 -2.72 3.85
CA GLY A 130 5.36 -1.26 3.76
C GLY A 130 5.25 -0.63 5.14
N ILE A 131 6.05 0.41 5.42
CA ILE A 131 6.04 1.13 6.69
C ILE A 131 5.77 2.61 6.46
N THR A 132 4.71 3.13 7.08
CA THR A 132 4.36 4.55 7.05
C THR A 132 4.24 5.15 8.45
N GLY A 133 4.21 6.48 8.48
CA GLY A 133 4.08 7.29 9.69
C GLY A 133 4.82 8.62 9.56
N THR A 134 4.67 9.50 10.54
CA THR A 134 5.44 10.76 10.60
C THR A 134 6.88 10.45 10.99
N LYS A 135 7.09 9.75 12.11
CA LYS A 135 8.42 9.40 12.65
C LYS A 135 8.63 7.89 12.74
N GLY A 136 9.89 7.48 12.78
CA GLY A 136 10.28 6.09 13.05
C GLY A 136 10.34 5.16 11.85
N LYS A 137 9.88 5.56 10.66
CA LYS A 137 9.90 4.72 9.44
C LYS A 137 11.27 4.06 9.20
N THR A 138 12.34 4.85 9.08
CA THR A 138 13.70 4.35 8.83
C THR A 138 14.19 3.44 9.96
N THR A 139 13.95 3.80 11.22
CA THR A 139 14.37 2.93 12.34
C THR A 139 13.63 1.59 12.29
N THR A 140 12.32 1.60 12.10
CA THR A 140 11.50 0.40 12.00
C THR A 140 11.86 -0.45 10.78
N THR A 141 12.16 0.14 9.61
CA THR A 141 12.56 -0.64 8.43
C THR A 141 13.86 -1.39 8.66
N TYR A 142 14.87 -0.76 9.27
CA TYR A 142 16.13 -1.43 9.60
C TYR A 142 15.97 -2.48 10.71
N MET A 143 15.12 -2.23 11.71
CA MET A 143 14.81 -3.25 12.73
C MET A 143 14.13 -4.49 12.12
N VAL A 144 13.11 -4.30 11.29
CA VAL A 144 12.41 -5.40 10.61
C VAL A 144 13.37 -6.16 9.68
N LYS A 145 14.21 -5.44 8.92
CA LYS A 145 15.25 -6.06 8.09
C LYS A 145 16.18 -6.94 8.94
N SER A 146 16.72 -6.40 10.03
CA SER A 146 17.64 -7.12 10.92
C SER A 146 17.00 -8.38 11.52
N ILE A 147 15.75 -8.30 11.98
CA ILE A 147 15.02 -9.45 12.54
C ILE A 147 14.85 -10.54 11.48
N LEU A 148 14.43 -10.17 10.27
CA LEU A 148 14.22 -11.12 9.17
C LEU A 148 15.54 -11.76 8.69
N GLU A 149 16.63 -10.99 8.61
CA GLU A 149 17.95 -11.52 8.26
C GLU A 149 18.49 -12.47 9.33
N ASN A 150 18.30 -12.15 10.62
CA ASN A 150 18.64 -13.07 11.72
C ASN A 150 17.80 -14.36 11.70
N ALA A 151 16.58 -14.30 11.15
CA ALA A 151 15.75 -15.48 10.92
C ALA A 151 16.14 -16.28 9.65
N GLY A 152 17.14 -15.82 8.90
CA GLY A 152 17.69 -16.51 7.72
C GLY A 152 17.07 -16.11 6.39
N TYR A 153 16.24 -15.06 6.35
CA TYR A 153 15.68 -14.53 5.10
C TYR A 153 16.66 -13.57 4.42
N LYS A 154 16.68 -13.56 3.09
CA LYS A 154 17.37 -12.54 2.30
C LYS A 154 16.44 -11.36 2.06
N VAL A 155 16.80 -10.17 2.53
CA VAL A 155 15.88 -9.02 2.60
C VAL A 155 16.37 -7.85 1.77
N GLY A 156 15.54 -7.37 0.87
CA GLY A 156 15.73 -6.08 0.21
C GLY A 156 15.17 -4.93 1.06
N LEU A 157 15.75 -3.74 0.93
CA LEU A 157 15.27 -2.52 1.60
C LEU A 157 15.12 -1.38 0.60
N ILE A 158 14.05 -0.59 0.73
CA ILE A 158 13.87 0.67 0.00
C ILE A 158 13.51 1.74 1.03
N GLY A 159 14.34 2.77 1.18
CA GLY A 159 14.09 3.80 2.19
C GLY A 159 14.74 5.15 1.91
N THR A 160 14.76 5.99 2.94
CA THR A 160 15.25 7.38 2.88
C THR A 160 16.75 7.48 2.63
N ILE A 161 17.53 6.49 3.10
CA ILE A 161 18.99 6.49 2.99
C ILE A 161 19.43 5.90 1.65
N GLU A 162 18.92 4.70 1.35
CA GLU A 162 19.35 3.90 0.21
C GLU A 162 18.30 2.84 -0.13
N ALA A 163 18.46 2.22 -1.30
CA ALA A 163 17.90 0.92 -1.60
C ALA A 163 19.01 -0.14 -1.49
N ILE A 164 18.72 -1.23 -0.80
CA ILE A 164 19.62 -2.37 -0.60
C ILE A 164 19.04 -3.56 -1.36
N ILE A 165 19.78 -4.08 -2.33
CA ILE A 165 19.36 -5.17 -3.22
C ILE A 165 20.43 -6.26 -3.18
N GLY A 166 20.24 -7.26 -2.30
CA GLY A 166 21.31 -8.22 -2.02
C GLY A 166 22.55 -7.49 -1.47
N GLU A 167 23.66 -7.53 -2.20
CA GLU A 167 24.91 -6.84 -1.84
C GLU A 167 25.03 -5.44 -2.45
N GLU A 168 24.09 -5.04 -3.31
CA GLU A 168 24.10 -3.73 -3.97
C GLU A 168 23.44 -2.66 -3.08
N HIS A 169 24.11 -1.52 -2.94
CA HIS A 169 23.62 -0.35 -2.22
C HIS A 169 23.49 0.84 -3.17
N ILE A 170 22.27 1.36 -3.32
CA ILE A 170 21.93 2.44 -4.24
C ILE A 170 21.46 3.65 -3.42
N PRO A 171 22.16 4.80 -3.45
CA PRO A 171 21.73 5.99 -2.72
C PRO A 171 20.33 6.45 -3.11
N ALA A 172 19.50 6.79 -2.13
CA ALA A 172 18.12 7.19 -2.37
C ALA A 172 17.99 8.67 -2.74
N HIS A 173 17.23 8.97 -3.80
CA HIS A 173 16.80 10.34 -4.13
C HIS A 173 15.48 10.73 -3.46
N ASN A 174 14.66 9.73 -3.10
CA ASN A 174 13.39 9.89 -2.42
C ASN A 174 13.20 8.72 -1.43
N THR A 175 12.53 8.97 -0.31
CA THR A 175 12.11 7.90 0.64
C THR A 175 11.31 6.80 -0.04
N THR A 176 10.45 7.18 -0.98
CA THR A 176 9.67 6.25 -1.82
C THR A 176 9.93 6.60 -3.28
N PRO A 177 10.70 5.77 -4.02
CA PRO A 177 11.02 5.99 -5.43
C PRO A 177 9.77 6.03 -6.32
N GLU A 178 9.89 6.60 -7.51
CA GLU A 178 8.82 6.56 -8.53
C GLU A 178 8.46 5.12 -8.90
N SER A 179 7.21 4.90 -9.33
CA SER A 179 6.64 3.55 -9.49
C SER A 179 7.44 2.62 -10.41
N TYR A 180 8.06 3.17 -11.46
CA TYR A 180 8.97 2.43 -12.33
C TYR A 180 10.16 1.86 -11.56
N LEU A 181 10.83 2.69 -10.75
CA LEU A 181 12.00 2.28 -9.96
C LEU A 181 11.61 1.29 -8.87
N VAL A 182 10.44 1.44 -8.24
CA VAL A 182 9.96 0.46 -7.25
C VAL A 182 9.85 -0.93 -7.89
N GLN A 183 9.27 -1.03 -9.08
CA GLN A 183 9.11 -2.30 -9.79
C GLN A 183 10.44 -2.84 -10.33
N GLU A 184 11.34 -1.97 -10.81
CA GLU A 184 12.70 -2.36 -11.20
C GLU A 184 13.46 -2.95 -10.01
N TYR A 185 13.41 -2.29 -8.84
CA TYR A 185 14.10 -2.75 -7.64
C TYR A 185 13.51 -4.07 -7.14
N PHE A 186 12.18 -4.22 -7.14
CA PHE A 186 11.55 -5.50 -6.80
C PHE A 186 12.00 -6.63 -7.75
N ARG A 187 12.09 -6.37 -9.06
CA ARG A 187 12.59 -7.36 -10.01
C ARG A 187 14.04 -7.75 -9.71
N LYS A 188 14.91 -6.75 -9.52
CA LYS A 188 16.32 -7.00 -9.15
C LYS A 188 16.46 -7.77 -7.83
N MET A 189 15.63 -7.48 -6.84
CA MET A 189 15.58 -8.20 -5.56
C MET A 189 15.17 -9.66 -5.75
N ALA A 190 14.10 -9.90 -6.52
CA ALA A 190 13.65 -11.25 -6.83
C ALA A 190 14.72 -12.04 -7.60
N ASP A 191 15.39 -11.41 -8.59
CA ASP A 191 16.50 -12.03 -9.34
C ASP A 191 17.73 -12.30 -8.48
N ALA A 192 17.98 -11.45 -7.48
CA ALA A 192 19.01 -11.66 -6.47
C ALA A 192 18.63 -12.73 -5.44
N GLY A 193 17.43 -13.30 -5.50
CA GLY A 193 16.93 -14.31 -4.57
C GLY A 193 16.56 -13.76 -3.19
N CYS A 194 16.16 -12.49 -3.09
CA CYS A 194 15.54 -11.97 -1.87
C CYS A 194 14.19 -12.67 -1.64
N ASP A 195 13.89 -13.00 -0.38
CA ASP A 195 12.59 -13.54 0.05
C ASP A 195 11.59 -12.42 0.33
N CYS A 196 12.10 -11.29 0.83
CA CYS A 196 11.30 -10.20 1.39
C CYS A 196 11.81 -8.84 0.91
N VAL A 197 10.94 -7.84 0.92
CA VAL A 197 11.29 -6.42 0.79
C VAL A 197 10.61 -5.61 1.88
N VAL A 198 11.40 -4.79 2.57
CA VAL A 198 10.96 -3.83 3.58
C VAL A 198 11.10 -2.42 3.01
N MET A 199 9.99 -1.69 2.94
CA MET A 199 9.91 -0.43 2.20
C MET A 199 9.35 0.70 3.07
N GLU A 200 10.04 1.84 3.11
CA GLU A 200 9.45 3.08 3.62
C GLU A 200 8.43 3.63 2.62
N VAL A 201 7.21 3.87 3.09
CA VAL A 201 6.09 4.37 2.30
C VAL A 201 5.72 5.77 2.79
N SER A 202 6.23 6.78 2.09
CA SER A 202 5.92 8.18 2.40
C SER A 202 4.50 8.55 2.00
N SER A 203 3.93 9.57 2.64
CA SER A 203 2.59 10.07 2.29
C SER A 203 2.56 10.60 0.86
N GLN A 204 3.64 11.26 0.42
CA GLN A 204 3.81 11.68 -0.98
C GLN A 204 3.84 10.49 -1.94
N GLY A 205 4.50 9.38 -1.56
CA GLY A 205 4.52 8.17 -2.38
C GLY A 205 3.13 7.58 -2.62
N LEU A 206 2.29 7.56 -1.58
CA LEU A 206 0.89 7.13 -1.67
C LEU A 206 0.04 8.11 -2.50
N MET A 207 0.20 9.41 -2.25
CA MET A 207 -0.50 10.49 -2.96
C MET A 207 -0.19 10.49 -4.46
N LEU A 208 1.07 10.25 -4.83
CA LEU A 208 1.55 10.24 -6.22
C LEU A 208 1.46 8.84 -6.87
N HIS A 209 0.76 7.91 -6.26
CA HIS A 209 0.52 6.56 -6.79
C HIS A 209 1.79 5.71 -7.02
N ARG A 210 2.90 6.02 -6.34
CA ARG A 210 4.19 5.35 -6.55
C ARG A 210 4.19 3.88 -6.15
N THR A 211 3.35 3.51 -5.18
CA THR A 211 3.23 2.12 -4.72
C THR A 211 2.08 1.37 -5.37
N GLN A 212 1.36 1.94 -6.33
CA GLN A 212 0.25 1.23 -7.00
C GLN A 212 0.77 0.08 -7.89
N GLY A 213 -0.13 -0.81 -8.32
CA GLY A 213 0.22 -1.97 -9.14
C GLY A 213 0.48 -3.27 -8.38
N PHE A 214 0.50 -3.23 -7.05
CA PHE A 214 0.62 -4.40 -6.17
C PHE A 214 -0.10 -4.17 -4.82
N VAL A 215 -0.21 -5.23 -4.02
CA VAL A 215 -0.77 -5.18 -2.66
C VAL A 215 0.31 -5.65 -1.70
N PHE A 216 0.57 -4.88 -0.64
CA PHE A 216 1.51 -5.26 0.40
C PHE A 216 1.00 -6.49 1.17
N ASP A 217 1.88 -7.41 1.56
CA ASP A 217 1.50 -8.44 2.52
C ASP A 217 1.25 -7.81 3.90
N TYR A 218 2.13 -6.89 4.31
CA TYR A 218 2.03 -6.18 5.59
C TYR A 218 2.17 -4.67 5.40
N GLY A 219 1.27 -3.90 6.03
CA GLY A 219 1.33 -2.44 6.10
C GLY A 219 1.43 -1.99 7.55
N ILE A 220 2.53 -1.36 7.94
CA ILE A 220 2.79 -0.92 9.31
C ILE A 220 2.58 0.60 9.40
N PHE A 221 1.78 1.04 10.37
CA PHE A 221 1.52 2.46 10.63
C PHE A 221 2.04 2.83 12.03
N THR A 222 3.08 3.67 12.08
CA THR A 222 3.81 3.95 13.33
C THR A 222 3.17 5.03 14.20
N ASN A 223 2.99 6.22 13.66
CA ASN A 223 2.40 7.39 14.33
C ASN A 223 2.02 8.45 13.29
N ILE A 224 1.16 9.38 13.68
CA ILE A 224 0.83 10.57 12.90
C ILE A 224 0.83 11.83 13.78
N GLU A 225 1.57 12.84 13.33
CA GLU A 225 1.60 14.20 13.88
C GLU A 225 1.65 15.19 12.72
N PRO A 226 1.17 16.45 12.88
CA PRO A 226 1.22 17.46 11.82
C PRO A 226 2.64 17.64 11.27
N ASP A 227 2.81 17.32 9.99
CA ASP A 227 4.05 17.41 9.24
C ASP A 227 3.71 17.47 7.74
N HIS A 228 4.65 17.95 6.92
CA HIS A 228 4.50 18.01 5.46
C HIS A 228 3.22 18.74 4.95
N ILE A 229 2.81 19.84 5.61
CA ILE A 229 1.64 20.65 5.21
C ILE A 229 2.14 21.88 4.45
N GLY A 230 1.74 22.01 3.18
CA GLY A 230 2.16 23.16 2.37
C GLY A 230 1.73 23.09 0.90
N PRO A 231 2.05 24.15 0.12
CA PRO A 231 1.55 24.33 -1.26
C PRO A 231 1.92 23.22 -2.26
N ASN A 232 2.99 22.47 -1.98
CA ASN A 232 3.50 21.38 -2.83
C ASN A 232 3.46 20.01 -2.12
N GLU A 233 2.77 19.91 -0.99
CA GLU A 233 2.66 18.70 -0.18
C GLU A 233 1.20 18.46 0.17
N HIS A 234 0.86 18.34 1.47
CA HIS A 234 -0.50 18.14 1.92
C HIS A 234 -1.21 19.46 2.16
N LYS A 235 -2.48 19.53 1.74
CA LYS A 235 -3.33 20.72 1.91
C LYS A 235 -3.55 21.07 3.38
N ASP A 236 -3.77 20.04 4.20
CA ASP A 236 -4.03 20.12 5.62
C ASP A 236 -3.70 18.78 6.29
N PHE A 237 -3.84 18.72 7.61
CA PHE A 237 -3.55 17.50 8.37
C PHE A 237 -4.48 16.34 8.01
N ASP A 238 -5.74 16.63 7.68
CA ASP A 238 -6.71 15.60 7.28
C ASP A 238 -6.32 14.95 5.96
N ASP A 239 -5.81 15.75 5.01
CA ASP A 239 -5.22 15.28 3.76
C ASP A 239 -4.00 14.38 3.99
N TYR A 240 -3.09 14.79 4.86
CA TYR A 240 -1.90 14.04 5.23
C TYR A 240 -2.23 12.68 5.86
N LEU A 241 -3.12 12.68 6.86
CA LEU A 241 -3.60 11.47 7.55
C LEU A 241 -4.30 10.54 6.57
N ARG A 242 -5.20 11.06 5.73
CA ARG A 242 -5.91 10.28 4.71
C ARG A 242 -4.93 9.63 3.75
N CYS A 243 -3.90 10.35 3.29
CA CYS A 243 -2.89 9.82 2.38
C CYS A 243 -2.13 8.65 3.00
N LYS A 244 -1.64 8.76 4.25
CA LYS A 244 -0.94 7.63 4.89
C LYS A 244 -1.85 6.43 5.12
N SER A 245 -3.10 6.68 5.50
CA SER A 245 -4.10 5.63 5.77
C SER A 245 -4.43 4.81 4.51
N MET A 246 -4.09 5.31 3.31
CA MET A 246 -4.17 4.53 2.07
C MET A 246 -3.34 3.25 2.12
N LEU A 247 -2.25 3.20 2.90
CA LEU A 247 -1.47 1.96 3.08
C LEU A 247 -2.33 0.83 3.65
N LEU A 248 -3.23 1.13 4.58
CA LEU A 248 -4.15 0.16 5.20
C LEU A 248 -5.28 -0.29 4.26
N ARG A 249 -5.42 0.37 3.10
CA ARG A 249 -6.29 -0.04 1.99
C ARG A 249 -5.53 -0.84 0.92
N GLN A 250 -4.21 -0.87 1.03
CA GLN A 250 -3.30 -1.45 0.05
C GLN A 250 -2.41 -2.56 0.65
N CYS A 251 -2.79 -3.11 1.81
CA CYS A 251 -2.13 -4.26 2.41
C CYS A 251 -3.13 -5.39 2.73
N LYS A 252 -2.62 -6.60 2.98
CA LYS A 252 -3.43 -7.74 3.45
C LYS A 252 -3.60 -7.70 4.97
N VAL A 253 -2.51 -7.44 5.70
CA VAL A 253 -2.50 -7.26 7.15
C VAL A 253 -1.97 -5.86 7.48
N GLY A 254 -2.73 -5.10 8.25
CA GLY A 254 -2.36 -3.78 8.76
C GLY A 254 -1.94 -3.87 10.22
N ILE A 255 -0.74 -3.41 10.55
CA ILE A 255 -0.21 -3.37 11.91
C ILE A 255 -0.17 -1.91 12.36
N VAL A 256 -0.96 -1.54 13.37
CA VAL A 256 -1.22 -0.14 13.72
C VAL A 256 -0.97 0.14 15.19
N ASN A 257 -0.31 1.25 15.50
CA ASN A 257 -0.12 1.70 16.87
C ASN A 257 -1.46 2.14 17.51
N ARG A 258 -1.92 1.40 18.53
CA ARG A 258 -3.16 1.68 19.29
C ARG A 258 -3.04 2.92 20.17
N ASP A 259 -1.83 3.31 20.55
CA ASP A 259 -1.60 4.43 21.46
C ASP A 259 -1.68 5.80 20.77
N ASP A 260 -1.78 5.83 19.43
CA ASP A 260 -1.90 7.07 18.68
C ASP A 260 -3.28 7.72 18.90
N GLU A 261 -3.32 9.01 19.22
CA GLU A 261 -4.57 9.74 19.48
C GLU A 261 -5.51 9.79 18.27
N HIS A 262 -4.97 9.58 17.07
CA HIS A 262 -5.70 9.55 15.82
C HIS A 262 -6.04 8.14 15.36
N PHE A 263 -5.85 7.10 16.19
CA PHE A 263 -6.08 5.69 15.84
C PHE A 263 -7.38 5.46 15.05
N GLU A 264 -8.52 5.93 15.58
CA GLU A 264 -9.84 5.73 14.96
C GLU A 264 -9.92 6.32 13.54
N ARG A 265 -9.21 7.43 13.29
CA ARG A 265 -9.13 8.07 11.97
C ARG A 265 -8.16 7.34 11.05
N ILE A 266 -7.06 6.83 11.59
CA ILE A 266 -6.06 6.06 10.83
C ILE A 266 -6.70 4.80 10.24
N ILE A 267 -7.49 4.08 11.05
CA ILE A 267 -8.13 2.83 10.61
C ILE A 267 -9.41 3.05 9.79
N GLU A 268 -9.83 4.29 9.55
CA GLU A 268 -11.08 4.57 8.86
C GLU A 268 -11.08 4.07 7.41
N GLY A 269 -11.95 3.11 7.13
CA GLY A 269 -12.09 2.50 5.80
C GLY A 269 -10.88 1.68 5.37
N HIS A 270 -10.12 1.12 6.30
CA HIS A 270 -9.15 0.06 6.02
C HIS A 270 -9.85 -1.14 5.34
N THR A 271 -9.08 -1.92 4.56
CA THR A 271 -9.59 -3.12 3.88
C THR A 271 -8.82 -4.39 4.24
N CYS A 272 -7.77 -4.24 5.05
CA CYS A 272 -6.92 -5.31 5.54
C CYS A 272 -7.48 -5.98 6.80
N THR A 273 -6.89 -7.09 7.22
CA THR A 273 -7.01 -7.55 8.61
C THR A 273 -6.17 -6.65 9.49
N LEU A 274 -6.70 -6.16 10.60
CA LEU A 274 -5.96 -5.30 11.53
C LEU A 274 -5.39 -6.09 12.70
N GLU A 275 -4.15 -5.77 13.03
CA GLU A 275 -3.49 -6.10 14.30
C GLU A 275 -2.95 -4.81 14.90
N THR A 276 -3.02 -4.70 16.22
CA THR A 276 -2.64 -3.49 16.93
C THR A 276 -1.49 -3.72 17.90
N TYR A 277 -0.65 -2.71 18.05
CA TYR A 277 0.44 -2.73 19.04
C TYR A 277 0.43 -1.48 19.91
N GLY A 278 0.99 -1.56 21.12
CA GLY A 278 1.13 -0.40 22.00
C GLY A 278 1.38 -0.74 23.47
N PHE A 279 1.18 0.23 24.34
CA PHE A 279 1.13 0.08 25.80
C PHE A 279 -0.31 -0.04 26.30
N SER A 280 -1.29 0.39 25.49
CA SER A 280 -2.70 0.26 25.81
C SER A 280 -3.10 -1.20 26.09
N PRO A 281 -3.90 -1.47 27.13
CA PRO A 281 -4.44 -2.80 27.37
C PRO A 281 -5.39 -3.28 26.25
N GLU A 282 -5.85 -2.37 25.38
CA GLU A 282 -6.69 -2.66 24.22
C GLU A 282 -5.88 -3.08 22.98
N ALA A 283 -4.54 -3.02 23.03
CA ALA A 283 -3.69 -3.47 21.93
C ALA A 283 -3.56 -5.00 21.90
N ASP A 284 -3.54 -5.56 20.69
CA ASP A 284 -3.38 -7.00 20.46
C ASP A 284 -2.00 -7.50 20.87
N LEU A 285 -0.96 -6.69 20.64
CA LEU A 285 0.41 -6.89 21.09
C LEU A 285 0.80 -5.74 22.00
N ARG A 286 1.08 -6.02 23.27
CA ARG A 286 1.36 -4.96 24.25
C ARG A 286 2.64 -5.18 25.05
N ALA A 287 3.34 -4.07 25.28
CA ALA A 287 4.52 -4.03 26.13
C ALA A 287 4.12 -3.72 27.58
N GLU A 288 4.28 -4.70 28.46
CA GLU A 288 4.06 -4.55 29.91
C GLU A 288 5.39 -4.52 30.66
N ASP A 289 5.40 -3.93 31.87
CA ASP A 289 6.58 -3.86 32.76
C ASP A 289 7.85 -3.28 32.11
N ALA A 290 7.67 -2.34 31.16
CA ALA A 290 8.77 -1.74 30.43
C ALA A 290 9.68 -0.89 31.33
N HIS A 291 10.96 -1.25 31.40
CA HIS A 291 11.98 -0.57 32.18
C HIS A 291 13.30 -0.46 31.42
N MET A 292 14.06 0.60 31.72
CA MET A 292 15.37 0.81 31.12
C MET A 292 16.37 -0.19 31.70
N VAL A 293 17.13 -0.83 30.83
CA VAL A 293 18.25 -1.71 31.19
C VAL A 293 19.54 -1.07 30.73
N GLY A 294 20.63 -1.24 31.48
CA GLY A 294 21.89 -0.58 31.15
C GLY A 294 23.12 -1.22 31.79
N GLY A 295 24.25 -1.10 31.08
CA GLY A 295 25.56 -1.60 31.47
C GLY A 295 26.68 -0.69 30.92
N ARG A 296 27.96 -1.07 31.07
CA ARG A 296 29.06 -0.27 30.49
C ARG A 296 28.94 -0.25 28.97
N GLY A 297 28.55 0.89 28.41
CA GLY A 297 28.42 1.11 26.96
C GLY A 297 27.09 0.64 26.37
N TYR A 298 26.11 0.25 27.19
CA TYR A 298 24.82 -0.26 26.75
C TYR A 298 23.69 0.44 27.49
N LEU A 299 22.70 0.93 26.75
CA LEU A 299 21.43 1.42 27.28
C LEU A 299 20.32 0.90 26.39
N GLY A 300 19.44 0.08 26.94
CA GLY A 300 18.34 -0.57 26.25
C GLY A 300 17.04 -0.50 27.03
N ILE A 301 16.03 -1.21 26.53
CA ILE A 301 14.73 -1.36 27.17
C ILE A 301 14.39 -2.85 27.28
N SER A 302 13.88 -3.26 28.43
CA SER A 302 13.32 -4.59 28.65
C SER A 302 11.85 -4.48 29.01
N TYR A 303 11.03 -5.36 28.45
CA TYR A 303 9.60 -5.44 28.71
C TYR A 303 9.09 -6.86 28.49
N GLN A 304 7.90 -7.14 29.00
CA GLN A 304 7.20 -8.38 28.74
C GLN A 304 6.19 -8.14 27.60
N LEU A 305 6.36 -8.84 26.48
CA LEU A 305 5.33 -8.84 25.44
C LEU A 305 4.16 -9.69 25.92
N LYS A 306 2.94 -9.18 25.72
CA LYS A 306 1.66 -9.81 26.08
C LYS A 306 0.64 -9.65 24.96
N GLY A 307 -0.42 -10.45 25.02
CA GLY A 307 -1.55 -10.40 24.08
C GLY A 307 -1.57 -11.61 23.14
N LEU A 308 -1.50 -11.39 21.83
CA LEU A 308 -1.43 -12.48 20.85
C LEU A 308 -0.18 -13.36 21.01
N MET A 309 0.87 -12.81 21.62
CA MET A 309 2.10 -13.52 21.94
C MET A 309 2.54 -13.19 23.37
N GLU A 310 3.35 -14.07 23.97
CA GLU A 310 3.82 -13.89 25.35
C GLU A 310 5.27 -14.35 25.52
N PHE A 311 6.20 -13.39 25.60
CA PHE A 311 7.63 -13.65 25.86
C PHE A 311 8.37 -12.36 26.31
N PRO A 312 9.50 -12.48 27.04
CA PRO A 312 10.30 -11.33 27.42
C PRO A 312 11.05 -10.77 26.20
N VAL A 313 11.15 -9.45 26.12
CA VAL A 313 11.89 -8.72 25.09
C VAL A 313 12.94 -7.83 25.74
N GLU A 314 14.13 -7.79 25.14
CA GLU A 314 15.17 -6.83 25.47
C GLU A 314 15.76 -6.28 24.16
N ILE A 315 15.82 -4.96 24.04
CA ILE A 315 16.32 -4.27 22.85
C ILE A 315 17.42 -3.30 23.27
N ASP A 316 18.49 -3.25 22.50
CA ASP A 316 19.68 -2.41 22.70
C ASP A 316 19.49 -0.94 22.26
N ILE A 317 18.24 -0.52 22.11
CA ILE A 317 17.86 0.82 21.67
C ILE A 317 17.12 1.51 22.83
N PRO A 318 17.61 2.67 23.30
CA PRO A 318 17.00 3.36 24.42
C PRO A 318 15.76 4.14 23.99
N GLY A 319 14.69 4.06 24.77
CA GLY A 319 13.52 4.94 24.67
C GLY A 319 12.21 4.20 24.42
N LYS A 320 11.11 4.71 24.99
CA LYS A 320 9.78 4.07 24.92
C LYS A 320 9.13 4.11 23.53
N HIS A 321 9.69 4.87 22.59
CA HIS A 321 9.19 5.01 21.23
C HIS A 321 9.90 4.08 20.23
N HIS A 322 10.82 3.24 20.70
CA HIS A 322 11.60 2.29 19.92
C HIS A 322 11.10 0.87 20.13
#